data_AF-M7BLR8-F1
#
_entry.id   AF-M7BLR8-F1
#
_cell.length_a   1.000
_cell.length_b   1.000
_cell.length_c   1.000
_cell.angle_alpha   90.00
_cell.angle_beta   90.00
_cell.angle_gamma   90.00
#
_symmetry.space_group_name_H-M   'P 1'
#
loop_
_entity.id
_entity.type
_entity.pdbx_description
1 polymer ?
#
loop_
_entity_poly.entity_id
_entity_poly.type
_entity_poly.pdbx_seq_one_letter_code
_entity_poly.pdbx_strand_id
1 'polypeptide(L)'
;MLSPSISSLTPLQLDPVTDMAMAPWGPCPLLFLILVLLATSLAQLRKGASNQQFMNQHINFPKSSTPNDQGYCDCMMQRQGLTRPACKASNIFIHAPFS
;
A
#
# COMPACT_ATOMS: atom_id res chain seq x y z
N MET A 1 45.73 -32.88 65.50
CA MET A 1 44.44 -32.44 66.05
C MET A 1 43.90 -31.33 65.16
N LEU A 2 42.57 -31.30 65.02
CA LEU A 2 41.66 -30.55 64.15
C LEU A 2 42.00 -29.08 63.78
N SER A 3 41.68 -28.74 62.52
CA SER A 3 41.28 -27.40 61.98
C SER A 3 39.90 -26.96 62.56
N PRO A 4 39.24 -25.81 62.23
CA PRO A 4 39.50 -24.74 61.24
C PRO A 4 39.26 -23.31 61.87
N SER A 5 39.09 -22.14 61.23
CA SER A 5 38.36 -21.79 60.01
C SER A 5 38.63 -20.34 59.58
N ILE A 6 38.27 -20.10 58.32
CA ILE A 6 38.55 -18.98 57.42
C ILE A 6 37.61 -17.79 57.66
N SER A 7 38.12 -16.56 57.60
CA SER A 7 37.34 -15.33 57.42
C SER A 7 37.88 -14.61 56.17
N SER A 8 37.39 -14.98 54.99
CA SER A 8 36.29 -14.36 54.24
C SER A 8 36.72 -13.09 53.50
N LEU A 9 36.91 -13.24 52.19
CA LEU A 9 37.08 -12.16 51.22
C LEU A 9 35.81 -11.32 51.16
N THR A 10 35.93 -10.01 51.29
CA THR A 10 34.91 -9.04 50.91
C THR A 10 35.00 -8.83 49.39
N PRO A 11 33.98 -9.19 48.58
CA PRO A 11 33.89 -8.69 47.23
C PRO A 11 33.27 -7.29 47.27
N LEU A 12 33.84 -6.41 46.44
CA LEU A 12 33.36 -5.06 46.14
C LEU A 12 31.84 -4.99 46.00
N GLN A 13 31.25 -4.00 46.67
CA GLN A 13 29.93 -3.46 46.34
C GLN A 13 29.87 -3.14 44.85
N LEU A 14 28.98 -3.81 44.13
CA LEU A 14 28.50 -3.37 42.82
C LEU A 14 27.06 -2.91 43.03
N ASP A 15 26.86 -1.59 43.02
CA ASP A 15 25.54 -0.97 43.06
C ASP A 15 24.67 -1.54 41.91
N PRO A 16 23.45 -2.04 42.17
CA PRO A 16 22.51 -2.39 41.11
C PRO A 16 21.76 -1.13 40.67
N VAL A 17 22.51 -0.10 40.27
CA VAL A 17 21.97 1.06 39.56
C VAL A 17 22.48 0.95 38.14
N THR A 18 21.54 0.81 37.20
CA THR A 18 21.74 0.79 35.75
C THR A 18 21.98 -0.59 35.15
N ASP A 19 20.92 -1.39 35.09
CA ASP A 19 20.75 -2.32 33.98
C ASP A 19 19.26 -2.42 33.61
N MET A 20 18.73 -1.32 33.07
CA MET A 20 17.66 -1.47 32.06
C MET A 20 18.32 -1.90 30.75
N ALA A 21 18.85 -3.12 30.74
CA ALA A 21 19.19 -3.81 29.50
C ALA A 21 17.86 -4.14 28.80
N MET A 22 17.41 -3.23 27.93
CA MET A 22 16.41 -3.58 26.93
C MET A 22 17.05 -4.66 26.06
N ALA A 23 16.74 -5.93 26.35
CA ALA A 23 17.04 -7.02 25.43
C ALA A 23 16.50 -6.60 24.06
N PRO A 24 17.32 -6.55 22.99
CA PRO A 24 16.79 -6.30 21.66
C PRO A 24 15.90 -7.50 21.34
N TRP A 25 14.59 -7.30 21.36
CA TRP A 25 13.65 -8.29 20.89
C TRP A 25 14.06 -8.59 19.45
N GLY A 26 14.59 -9.80 19.23
CA GLY A 26 15.08 -10.20 17.92
C GLY A 26 14.00 -9.98 16.85
N PRO A 27 14.39 -9.75 15.58
CA PRO A 27 13.43 -9.46 14.52
C PRO A 27 12.37 -10.56 14.44
N CYS A 28 11.11 -10.23 14.72
CA CYS A 28 9.98 -11.17 14.69
C CYS A 28 9.67 -11.55 13.22
N PRO A 29 10.04 -12.75 12.74
CA PRO A 29 9.92 -13.09 11.32
C PRO A 29 8.47 -13.05 10.81
N LEU A 30 7.51 -13.36 11.68
CA LEU A 30 6.08 -13.25 11.39
C LEU A 30 5.65 -11.79 11.16
N LEU A 31 6.16 -10.86 11.98
CA LEU A 31 5.87 -9.43 11.83
C LEU A 31 6.45 -8.93 10.50
N PHE A 32 7.68 -9.31 10.16
CA PHE A 32 8.28 -8.99 8.87
C PHE A 32 7.45 -9.52 7.70
N LEU A 33 6.99 -10.78 7.77
CA LEU A 33 6.14 -11.37 6.74
C LEU A 33 4.83 -10.58 6.56
N ILE A 34 4.16 -10.22 7.66
CA ILE A 34 2.92 -9.42 7.62
C ILE A 34 3.19 -8.05 7.00
N LEU A 35 4.27 -7.36 7.36
CA LEU A 35 4.62 -6.08 6.76
C LEU A 35 4.88 -6.21 5.25
N VAL A 36 5.53 -7.27 4.80
CA VAL A 36 5.78 -7.51 3.37
C VAL A 36 4.47 -7.77 2.62
N LEU A 37 3.57 -8.59 3.17
CA LEU A 37 2.23 -8.83 2.61
C LEU A 37 1.41 -7.53 2.55
N LEU A 38 1.47 -6.72 3.60
CA LEU A 38 0.78 -5.45 3.65
C LEU A 38 1.35 -4.48 2.60
N ALA A 39 2.67 -4.30 2.54
CA ALA A 39 3.31 -3.43 1.58
C ALA A 39 3.03 -3.85 0.13
N THR A 40 3.08 -5.15 -0.17
CA THR A 40 2.82 -5.67 -1.52
C THR A 40 1.35 -5.53 -1.92
N SER A 41 0.41 -5.77 -1.01
CA SER A 41 -1.02 -5.56 -1.28
C SER A 41 -1.35 -4.09 -1.54
N LEU A 42 -0.83 -3.15 -0.73
CA LEU A 42 -0.97 -1.71 -0.96
C LEU A 42 -0.35 -1.28 -2.30
N ALA A 43 0.82 -1.82 -2.65
CA ALA A 43 1.45 -1.53 -3.94
C ALA A 43 0.62 -2.01 -5.13
N GLN A 44 -0.04 -3.17 -5.01
CA GLN A 44 -0.94 -3.69 -6.05
C GLN A 44 -2.22 -2.86 -6.18
N LEU A 45 -2.81 -2.41 -5.07
CA LEU A 45 -3.98 -1.51 -5.06
C LEU A 45 -3.70 -0.20 -5.80
N ARG A 46 -2.45 0.30 -5.71
CA ARG A 46 -2.02 1.51 -6.42
C ARG A 46 -1.88 1.31 -7.94
N LYS A 47 -1.82 0.07 -8.43
CA LYS A 47 -1.62 -0.25 -9.86
C LYS A 47 -2.89 -0.07 -10.70
N GLY A 48 -4.01 0.33 -10.11
CA GLY A 48 -5.22 0.73 -10.83
C GLY A 48 -5.04 2.03 -11.62
N ALA A 49 -5.90 2.25 -12.61
CA ALA A 49 -5.97 3.53 -13.32
C ALA A 49 -6.22 4.66 -12.32
N SER A 50 -5.53 5.80 -12.49
CA SER A 50 -5.76 6.97 -11.64
C SER A 50 -7.22 7.41 -11.75
N ASN A 51 -7.72 8.12 -10.73
CA ASN A 51 -9.07 8.69 -10.77
C ASN A 51 -9.28 9.54 -12.03
N GLN A 52 -8.28 10.35 -12.42
CA GLN A 52 -8.30 11.13 -13.66
C GLN A 52 -8.39 10.26 -14.92
N GLN A 53 -7.66 9.14 -14.96
CA GLN A 53 -7.74 8.20 -16.08
C GLN A 53 -9.13 7.55 -16.14
N PHE A 54 -9.70 7.15 -15.01
CA PHE A 54 -11.05 6.62 -14.96
C PHE A 54 -12.07 7.66 -15.45
N MET A 55 -12.02 8.88 -14.93
CA MET A 55 -12.89 9.97 -15.36
C MET A 55 -12.79 10.22 -16.87
N ASN A 56 -11.55 10.33 -17.38
CA ASN A 56 -11.32 10.56 -18.80
C ASN A 56 -11.79 9.41 -19.68
N GLN A 57 -11.77 8.15 -19.22
CA GLN A 57 -12.14 7.00 -20.05
C GLN A 57 -13.60 6.58 -19.91
N HIS A 58 -14.24 6.86 -18.78
CA HIS A 58 -15.53 6.25 -18.42
C HIS A 58 -16.62 7.24 -18.11
N ILE A 59 -16.32 8.53 -17.88
CA ILE A 59 -17.35 9.51 -17.54
C ILE A 59 -17.61 10.42 -18.75
N ASN A 60 -18.88 10.53 -19.15
CA ASN A 60 -19.34 11.55 -20.11
C ASN A 60 -20.63 12.17 -19.56
N PHE A 61 -20.48 13.10 -18.62
CA PHE A 61 -21.61 13.79 -18.01
C PHE A 61 -21.43 15.32 -18.08
N PRO A 62 -22.44 16.06 -18.57
CA PRO A 62 -23.69 15.57 -19.18
C PRO A 62 -23.42 14.78 -20.48
N LYS A 63 -24.36 13.91 -20.90
CA LYS A 63 -24.22 13.13 -22.15
C LYS A 63 -23.98 14.10 -23.30
N SER A 64 -22.86 13.93 -24.00
CA SER A 64 -22.57 14.71 -25.20
C SER A 64 -23.65 14.48 -26.27
N SER A 65 -24.20 15.55 -26.83
CA SER A 65 -25.13 15.45 -27.96
C SER A 65 -24.38 15.03 -29.21
N THR A 66 -24.82 13.94 -29.83
CA THR A 66 -24.35 13.50 -31.15
C THR A 66 -25.53 13.41 -32.10
N PRO A 67 -25.34 13.68 -33.41
CA PRO A 67 -26.42 13.65 -34.39
C PRO A 67 -27.11 12.27 -34.52
N ASN A 68 -26.41 11.20 -34.14
CA ASN A 68 -26.90 9.83 -34.13
C ASN A 68 -26.34 9.11 -32.89
N ASP A 69 -27.15 8.26 -32.26
CA ASP A 69 -26.72 7.39 -31.16
C ASP A 69 -25.66 6.37 -31.62
N GLN A 70 -25.69 5.92 -32.88
CA GLN A 70 -24.64 5.02 -33.39
C GLN A 70 -23.27 5.72 -33.44
N GLY A 71 -23.25 6.99 -33.86
CA GLY A 71 -22.02 7.80 -33.94
C GLY A 71 -21.54 8.30 -32.58
N TYR A 72 -22.33 8.13 -31.52
CA TYR A 72 -21.95 8.50 -30.16
C TYR A 72 -20.71 7.75 -29.71
N CYS A 73 -20.69 6.42 -29.89
CA CYS A 73 -19.57 5.59 -29.45
C CYS A 73 -18.28 5.98 -30.16
N ASP A 74 -18.28 6.03 -31.50
CA ASP A 74 -17.11 6.35 -32.30
C ASP A 74 -16.54 7.72 -31.94
N CYS A 75 -17.42 8.71 -31.81
CA CYS A 75 -17.07 10.07 -31.46
C CYS A 75 -16.43 10.14 -30.07
N MET A 76 -17.03 9.50 -29.06
CA MET A 76 -16.51 9.56 -27.69
C MET A 76 -15.24 8.74 -27.50
N MET A 77 -15.14 7.56 -28.14
CA MET A 77 -13.93 6.74 -28.14
C MET A 77 -12.75 7.51 -28.75
N GLN A 78 -12.98 8.25 -29.85
CA GLN A 78 -11.95 9.08 -30.47
C GLN A 78 -11.59 10.29 -29.61
N ARG A 79 -12.59 11.03 -29.10
CA ARG A 79 -12.39 12.24 -28.28
C ARG A 79 -11.60 11.97 -27.00
N GLN A 80 -11.84 10.82 -26.36
CA GLN A 80 -11.16 10.42 -25.13
C GLN A 80 -9.83 9.68 -25.38
N GLY A 81 -9.40 9.57 -26.65
CA GLY A 81 -8.12 8.96 -27.02
C GLY A 81 -8.09 7.44 -26.90
N LEU A 82 -9.25 6.78 -26.80
CA LEU A 82 -9.36 5.32 -26.63
C LEU A 82 -9.12 4.53 -27.93
N THR A 83 -8.84 5.23 -29.03
CA THR A 83 -8.52 4.63 -30.33
C THR A 83 -7.01 4.64 -30.65
N ARG A 84 -6.16 5.15 -29.74
CA ARG A 84 -4.72 5.29 -29.97
C ARG A 84 -3.89 4.84 -28.75
N PRO A 85 -2.70 4.25 -28.94
CA PRO A 85 -2.13 3.80 -30.23
C PRO A 85 -2.85 2.57 -30.81
N ALA A 86 -3.64 1.87 -30.00
CA ALA A 86 -4.49 0.76 -30.41
C ALA A 86 -5.95 1.05 -30.03
N CYS A 87 -6.88 0.46 -30.78
CA CYS A 87 -8.30 0.59 -30.49
C CYS A 87 -8.68 -0.24 -29.27
N LYS A 88 -9.19 0.41 -28.22
CA LYS A 88 -9.80 -0.27 -27.08
C LYS A 88 -11.07 -0.97 -27.56
N ALA A 89 -11.15 -2.28 -27.37
CA ALA A 89 -12.20 -3.12 -27.94
C ALA A 89 -13.60 -2.80 -27.40
N SER A 90 -13.71 -2.43 -26.12
CA SER A 90 -14.96 -2.04 -25.49
C SER A 90 -14.73 -0.98 -24.42
N ASN A 91 -15.73 -0.15 -24.23
CA ASN A 91 -15.73 0.86 -23.20
C ASN A 91 -17.17 1.24 -22.82
N ILE A 92 -17.39 1.57 -21.55
CA ILE A 92 -18.67 2.04 -21.05
C ILE A 92 -18.51 3.51 -20.67
N PHE A 93 -19.41 4.36 -21.17
CA PHE A 93 -19.53 5.75 -20.76
C PHE A 93 -20.70 5.89 -19.79
N ILE A 94 -20.43 6.45 -18.62
CA ILE A 94 -21.38 6.68 -17.55
C ILE A 94 -21.88 8.12 -17.67
N HIS A 95 -23.20 8.28 -17.62
CA HIS A 95 -23.90 9.56 -17.73
C HIS A 95 -24.44 10.00 -16.38
N ALA A 96 -23.54 10.12 -15.39
CA ALA A 96 -23.87 10.59 -14.06
C ALA A 96 -22.82 11.58 -13.57
N PRO A 97 -23.19 12.54 -12.69
CA PRO A 97 -22.22 13.42 -12.06
C PRO A 97 -21.20 12.58 -11.28
N PHE A 98 -19.94 12.99 -11.36
CA PHE A 98 -18.84 12.39 -10.62
C PHE A 98 -18.49 13.31 -9.44
N SER A 99 -18.43 12.76 -8.23
CA SER A 99 -18.18 13.46 -6.97
C SER A 99 -16.84 13.07 -6.36
#